data_AF-A0A950N992-F1
#
_entry.id   AF-A0A950N992-F1
#
_cell.length_a   1.000
_cell.length_b   1.000
_cell.length_c   1.000
_cell.angle_alpha   90.00
_cell.angle_beta   90.00
_cell.angle_gamma   90.00
#
_symmetry.space_group_name_H-M   'P 1'
#
loop_
_entity.id
_entity.type
_entity.pdbx_description
1 polymer ?
#
loop_
_entity_poly.entity_id
_entity_poly.type
_entity_poly.pdbx_seq_one_letter_code
_entity_poly.pdbx_strand_id
1 'polypeptide(L)'
;MRLLAALVLLVAADDAPQKLKFSVEHLNLQTLKAAPLKPDEAKSFGAELKELDAVQDASCTETTGTVTLKPGATLKWTEIKATGKKTLSYDGGKPVIVLNTLKLEGSVTVTLHVEKNADKVADALKGLGFKDVAADGDNYSGVVKTPVDIVTLLKAVAKKTGNDYKLEIFKDAAWHAPAAK
;
A
#
# COMPACT_ATOMS: atom_id res chain seq x y z
N MET A 1 -36.60 25.39 38.88
CA MET A 1 -36.18 25.05 37.51
C MET A 1 -34.92 24.21 37.59
N ARG A 2 -35.02 22.89 37.42
CA ARG A 2 -33.84 22.02 37.36
C ARG A 2 -33.36 22.01 35.91
N LEU A 3 -32.19 22.62 35.68
CA LEU A 3 -31.47 22.55 34.41
C LEU A 3 -31.14 21.06 34.17
N LEU A 4 -31.75 20.46 33.16
CA LEU A 4 -31.35 19.14 32.66
C LEU A 4 -30.13 19.37 31.77
N ALA A 5 -28.94 19.10 32.29
CA ALA A 5 -27.73 19.07 31.48
C ALA A 5 -27.81 17.86 30.54
N ALA A 6 -28.10 18.12 29.27
CA ALA A 6 -27.91 17.14 28.21
C ALA A 6 -26.41 16.87 28.09
N LEU A 7 -25.96 15.78 28.71
CA LEU A 7 -24.64 15.22 28.50
C LEU A 7 -24.59 14.71 27.05
N VAL A 8 -24.19 15.58 26.12
CA VAL A 8 -23.78 15.15 24.78
C VAL A 8 -22.48 14.38 24.97
N LEU A 9 -22.58 13.06 25.09
CA LEU A 9 -21.46 12.19 24.76
C LEU A 9 -21.16 12.45 23.27
N LEU A 10 -20.14 13.27 23.01
CA LEU A 10 -19.41 13.21 21.77
C LEU A 10 -18.82 11.79 21.72
N VAL A 11 -19.55 10.88 21.07
CA VAL A 11 -18.97 9.66 20.53
C VAL A 11 -17.95 10.16 19.51
N ALA A 12 -16.70 10.30 19.95
CA ALA A 12 -15.59 10.46 19.04
C ALA A 12 -15.70 9.28 18.08
N ALA A 13 -15.86 9.56 16.79
CA ALA A 13 -15.64 8.55 15.79
C ALA A 13 -14.22 8.04 16.01
N ASP A 14 -14.08 6.83 16.57
CA ASP A 14 -12.81 6.13 16.61
C ASP A 14 -12.28 6.16 15.18
N ASP A 15 -11.16 6.86 14.97
CA ASP A 15 -10.49 6.83 13.67
C ASP A 15 -10.08 5.36 13.47
N ALA A 16 -10.83 4.67 12.61
CA ALA A 16 -10.78 3.22 12.52
C ALA A 16 -9.35 2.74 12.21
N PRO A 17 -8.94 1.55 12.72
CA PRO A 17 -7.64 0.98 12.43
C PRO A 17 -7.36 1.00 10.93
N GLN A 18 -6.17 1.46 10.54
CA GLN A 18 -5.81 1.52 9.12
C GLN A 18 -5.64 0.10 8.58
N LYS A 19 -6.65 -0.37 7.84
CA LYS A 19 -6.61 -1.63 7.11
C LYS A 19 -6.06 -1.39 5.71
N LEU A 20 -5.13 -2.25 5.32
CA LEU A 20 -4.45 -2.28 4.04
C LEU A 20 -4.83 -3.57 3.35
N LYS A 21 -5.13 -3.50 2.06
CA LYS A 21 -5.44 -4.66 1.24
C LYS A 21 -4.57 -4.63 -0.01
N PHE A 22 -3.88 -5.71 -0.29
CA PHE A 22 -3.01 -5.82 -1.46
C PHE A 22 -3.13 -7.19 -2.12
N SER A 23 -2.83 -7.27 -3.41
CA SER A 23 -2.82 -8.54 -4.13
C SER A 23 -1.50 -9.27 -3.88
N VAL A 24 -1.56 -10.61 -3.88
CA VAL A 24 -0.41 -11.50 -3.75
C VAL A 24 -0.48 -12.56 -4.86
N GLU A 25 0.64 -12.85 -5.52
CA GLU A 25 0.68 -13.83 -6.62
C GLU A 25 2.08 -14.41 -6.82
N HIS A 26 2.13 -15.63 -7.35
CA HIS A 26 3.28 -16.32 -7.92
C HIS A 26 3.53 -15.79 -9.33
N LEU A 27 4.62 -15.05 -9.56
CA LEU A 27 5.11 -14.74 -10.89
C LEU A 27 6.14 -15.78 -11.33
N ASN A 28 5.84 -16.49 -12.39
CA ASN A 28 6.83 -17.28 -13.08
C ASN A 28 7.75 -16.36 -13.90
N LEU A 29 9.03 -16.25 -13.53
CA LEU A 29 9.97 -15.33 -14.18
C LEU A 29 10.35 -15.72 -15.62
N GLN A 30 10.16 -16.98 -16.00
CA GLN A 30 10.42 -17.45 -17.37
C GLN A 30 9.26 -17.15 -18.31
N THR A 31 8.02 -17.32 -17.84
CA THR A 31 6.79 -17.16 -18.64
C THR A 31 6.08 -15.84 -18.41
N LEU A 32 6.48 -15.08 -17.40
CA LEU A 32 5.83 -13.85 -16.91
C LEU A 32 4.35 -14.01 -16.55
N LYS A 33 3.92 -15.23 -16.26
CA LYS A 33 2.55 -15.53 -15.85
C LYS A 33 2.42 -15.49 -14.33
N ALA A 34 1.35 -14.85 -13.87
CA ALA A 34 0.94 -14.82 -12.48
C ALA A 34 0.02 -16.01 -12.13
N ALA A 35 0.12 -16.53 -10.91
CA ALA A 35 -0.78 -17.54 -10.34
C ALA A 35 -1.05 -17.25 -8.85
N PRO A 36 -2.15 -17.75 -8.26
CA PRO A 36 -2.37 -17.62 -6.82
C PRO A 36 -1.31 -18.36 -5.98
N LEU A 37 -1.13 -17.94 -4.72
CA LEU A 37 -0.40 -18.69 -3.69
C LEU A 37 -1.07 -20.04 -3.42
N LYS A 38 -0.33 -21.01 -2.90
CA LYS A 38 -0.95 -22.18 -2.25
C LYS A 38 -1.55 -21.79 -0.90
N PRO A 39 -2.58 -22.50 -0.39
CA PRO A 39 -3.23 -22.16 0.89
C PRO A 39 -2.26 -22.11 2.09
N ASP A 40 -1.33 -23.05 2.14
CA ASP A 40 -0.29 -23.20 3.15
C ASP A 40 0.77 -22.08 3.08
N GLU A 41 1.11 -21.64 1.86
CA GLU A 41 1.97 -20.48 1.60
C GLU A 41 1.28 -19.18 2.04
N ALA A 42 0.00 -19.00 1.70
CA ALA A 42 -0.80 -17.85 2.12
C ALA A 42 -0.93 -17.78 3.65
N LYS A 43 -1.20 -18.91 4.31
CA LYS A 43 -1.28 -18.96 5.78
C LYS A 43 0.05 -18.57 6.43
N SER A 44 1.16 -19.08 5.90
CA SER A 44 2.50 -18.79 6.43
C SER A 44 2.86 -17.31 6.23
N PHE A 45 2.61 -16.76 5.03
CA PHE A 45 2.88 -15.35 4.76
C PHE A 45 2.03 -14.43 5.64
N GLY A 46 0.75 -14.76 5.84
CA GLY A 46 -0.12 -14.04 6.77
C GLY A 46 0.41 -14.04 8.22
N ALA A 47 1.02 -15.14 8.67
CA ALA A 47 1.62 -15.22 10.01
C ALA A 47 2.86 -14.34 10.13
N GLU A 48 3.75 -14.37 9.13
CA GLU A 48 4.97 -13.55 9.16
C GLU A 48 4.69 -12.05 9.03
N LEU A 49 3.64 -11.66 8.30
CA LEU A 49 3.22 -10.26 8.27
C LEU A 49 2.85 -9.74 9.67
N LYS A 50 2.36 -10.60 10.56
CA LYS A 50 2.07 -10.21 11.97
C LYS A 50 3.33 -9.97 12.79
N GLU A 51 4.47 -10.49 12.36
CA GLU A 51 5.76 -10.30 13.04
C GLU A 51 6.37 -8.92 12.74
N LEU A 52 5.84 -8.19 11.75
CA LEU A 52 6.27 -6.83 11.47
C LEU A 52 5.83 -5.88 12.59
N ASP A 53 6.75 -5.06 13.08
CA ASP A 53 6.51 -4.17 14.22
C ASP A 53 5.33 -3.22 14.02
N ALA A 54 5.10 -2.75 12.78
CA ALA A 54 4.01 -1.85 12.43
C ALA A 54 2.62 -2.52 12.41
N VAL A 55 2.56 -3.86 12.41
CA VAL A 55 1.35 -4.62 12.14
C VAL A 55 0.66 -5.04 13.45
N GLN A 56 -0.62 -4.70 13.57
CA GLN A 56 -1.50 -5.14 14.65
C GLN A 56 -2.09 -6.51 14.35
N ASP A 57 -2.54 -6.72 13.11
CA ASP A 57 -3.08 -7.99 12.64
C ASP A 57 -2.84 -8.14 11.14
N ALA A 58 -2.77 -9.37 10.65
CA ALA A 58 -2.65 -9.66 9.23
C ALA A 58 -3.35 -10.97 8.85
N SER A 59 -3.76 -11.05 7.61
CA SER A 59 -4.24 -12.29 7.01
C SER A 59 -3.85 -12.31 5.55
N CYS A 60 -3.76 -13.51 4.99
CA CYS A 60 -3.53 -13.67 3.58
C CYS A 60 -4.33 -14.86 3.06
N THR A 61 -5.03 -14.64 1.96
CA THR A 61 -5.64 -15.68 1.12
C THR A 61 -4.73 -15.96 -0.06
N GLU A 62 -5.16 -16.85 -0.95
CA GLU A 62 -4.40 -17.25 -2.14
C GLU A 62 -4.09 -16.08 -3.09
N THR A 63 -4.85 -14.98 -3.02
CA THR A 63 -4.69 -13.82 -3.92
C THR A 63 -4.67 -12.47 -3.22
N THR A 64 -5.00 -12.42 -1.92
CA THR A 64 -5.15 -11.16 -1.19
C THR A 64 -4.48 -11.20 0.17
N GLY A 65 -3.57 -10.26 0.42
CA GLY A 65 -3.08 -9.93 1.75
C GLY A 65 -3.90 -8.79 2.37
N THR A 66 -4.19 -8.88 3.65
CA THR A 66 -4.78 -7.81 4.47
C THR A 66 -3.90 -7.56 5.68
N VAL A 67 -3.60 -6.30 5.97
CA VAL A 67 -2.82 -5.88 7.12
C VAL A 67 -3.59 -4.79 7.86
N THR A 68 -3.72 -4.90 9.17
CA THR A 68 -4.18 -3.83 10.05
C THR A 68 -2.97 -3.25 10.76
N LEU A 69 -2.74 -1.95 10.62
CA LEU A 69 -1.61 -1.28 11.26
C LEU A 69 -1.92 -0.93 12.72
N LYS A 70 -0.88 -0.94 13.56
CA LYS A 70 -0.94 -0.33 14.90
C LYS A 70 -1.15 1.18 14.77
N PRO A 71 -1.83 1.83 15.73
CA PRO A 71 -1.98 3.28 15.72
C PRO A 71 -0.62 4.01 15.62
N GLY A 72 -0.56 5.04 14.77
CA GLY A 72 0.65 5.84 14.51
C GLY A 72 1.78 5.11 13.77
N ALA A 73 1.61 3.82 13.45
CA ALA A 73 2.64 3.07 12.76
C ALA A 73 2.72 3.46 11.27
N THR A 74 3.91 3.30 10.72
CA THR A 74 4.15 3.37 9.28
C THR A 74 4.64 2.02 8.83
N LEU A 75 4.02 1.47 7.78
CA LEU A 75 4.48 0.25 7.14
C LEU A 75 4.97 0.59 5.74
N LYS A 76 6.21 0.21 5.40
CA LYS A 76 6.74 0.40 4.06
C LYS A 76 6.53 -0.85 3.21
N TRP A 77 6.35 -0.63 1.92
CA TRP A 77 6.23 -1.70 0.94
C TRP A 77 7.49 -2.57 0.87
N THR A 78 8.65 -1.98 1.08
CA THR A 78 9.93 -2.69 1.21
C THR A 78 9.95 -3.70 2.34
N GLU A 79 9.27 -3.43 3.47
CA GLU A 79 9.15 -4.36 4.60
C GLU A 79 8.24 -5.56 4.24
N ILE A 80 7.08 -5.29 3.62
CA ILE A 80 6.17 -6.35 3.13
C ILE A 80 6.89 -7.26 2.12
N LYS A 81 7.65 -6.68 1.19
CA LYS A 81 8.48 -7.43 0.22
C LYS A 81 9.55 -8.27 0.92
N ALA A 82 10.19 -7.74 1.96
CA ALA A 82 11.22 -8.46 2.70
C ALA A 82 10.62 -9.68 3.45
N THR A 83 9.42 -9.53 4.02
CA THR A 83 8.69 -10.64 4.64
C THR A 83 8.33 -11.71 3.60
N GLY A 84 7.75 -11.33 2.46
CA GLY A 84 7.39 -12.28 1.41
C GLY A 84 8.59 -13.05 0.83
N LYS A 85 9.79 -12.47 0.88
CA LYS A 85 11.04 -13.16 0.50
C LYS A 85 11.48 -14.22 1.52
N LYS A 86 11.16 -14.08 2.81
CA LYS A 86 11.58 -15.01 3.87
C LYS A 86 10.77 -16.30 3.86
N THR A 87 9.45 -16.24 3.71
CA THR A 87 8.59 -17.44 3.72
C THR A 87 8.57 -18.19 2.40
N LEU A 88 8.96 -17.55 1.29
CA LEU A 88 8.52 -18.02 -0.03
C LEU A 88 9.57 -18.01 -1.14
N SER A 89 10.84 -18.23 -0.81
CA SER A 89 11.90 -18.38 -1.81
C SER A 89 11.79 -19.71 -2.58
N TYR A 90 11.59 -19.62 -3.91
CA TYR A 90 11.92 -20.69 -4.86
C TYR A 90 13.00 -20.18 -5.83
N ASP A 91 14.21 -20.74 -5.72
CA ASP A 91 15.32 -20.50 -6.65
C ASP A 91 15.54 -21.74 -7.53
N GLY A 92 15.89 -21.53 -8.80
CA GLY A 92 16.09 -22.60 -9.79
C GLY A 92 15.07 -22.67 -10.95
N GLY A 93 14.42 -21.55 -11.30
CA GLY A 93 13.53 -21.45 -12.48
C GLY A 93 12.05 -21.75 -12.24
N LYS A 94 11.61 -21.76 -10.97
CA LYS A 94 10.23 -21.96 -10.53
C LYS A 94 9.58 -20.63 -10.08
N PRO A 95 8.23 -20.53 -10.02
CA PRO A 95 7.52 -19.30 -9.69
C PRO A 95 8.00 -18.64 -8.40
N VAL A 96 8.25 -17.33 -8.46
CA VAL A 96 8.63 -16.46 -7.34
C VAL A 96 7.40 -15.65 -6.97
N ILE A 97 7.10 -15.47 -5.69
CA ILE A 97 6.03 -14.53 -5.32
C ILE A 97 6.46 -13.13 -5.63
N VAL A 98 5.70 -12.49 -6.51
CA VAL A 98 5.84 -11.08 -6.78
C VAL A 98 4.55 -10.45 -6.32
N LEU A 99 4.70 -9.50 -5.41
CA LEU A 99 3.61 -8.62 -5.03
C LEU A 99 3.43 -7.61 -6.18
N ASN A 100 2.91 -8.10 -7.31
CA ASN A 100 3.00 -7.47 -8.63
C ASN A 100 1.95 -6.38 -8.83
N THR A 101 0.80 -6.52 -8.16
CA THR A 101 -0.28 -5.54 -8.17
C THR A 101 -0.43 -5.00 -6.76
N LEU A 102 0.46 -4.08 -6.39
CA LEU A 102 0.22 -3.28 -5.20
C LEU A 102 -0.95 -2.35 -5.50
N LYS A 103 -2.10 -2.66 -4.90
CA LYS A 103 -3.23 -1.75 -4.89
C LYS A 103 -3.10 -0.84 -3.67
N LEU A 104 -2.90 0.44 -3.93
CA LEU A 104 -2.76 1.48 -2.93
C LEU A 104 -4.15 1.87 -2.41
N GLU A 105 -4.38 1.72 -1.12
CA GLU A 105 -5.60 2.12 -0.40
C GLU A 105 -5.19 2.73 0.96
N GLY A 106 -5.97 3.70 1.44
CA GLY A 106 -5.75 4.36 2.73
C GLY A 106 -4.94 5.65 2.64
N SER A 107 -4.32 6.03 3.76
CA SER A 107 -3.32 7.09 3.81
C SER A 107 -1.97 6.54 3.32
N VAL A 108 -1.49 7.07 2.19
CA VAL A 108 -0.34 6.55 1.46
C VAL A 108 0.63 7.68 1.17
N THR A 109 1.91 7.43 1.38
CA THR A 109 3.01 8.20 0.80
C THR A 109 3.65 7.38 -0.31
N VAL A 110 3.74 7.92 -1.51
CA VAL A 110 4.49 7.35 -2.63
C VAL A 110 5.74 8.19 -2.86
N THR A 111 6.89 7.54 -3.02
CA THR A 111 8.12 8.21 -3.39
C THR A 111 8.32 8.03 -4.89
N LEU A 112 8.28 9.13 -5.62
CA LEU A 112 8.40 9.17 -7.07
C LEU A 112 9.59 10.03 -7.49
N HIS A 113 10.39 9.53 -8.44
CA HIS A 113 11.46 10.32 -9.06
C HIS A 113 11.02 10.78 -10.45
N VAL A 114 10.89 12.09 -10.64
CA VAL A 114 10.32 12.67 -11.85
C VAL A 114 11.23 13.79 -12.36
N GLU A 115 11.90 13.53 -13.49
CA GLU A 115 12.89 14.47 -14.04
C GLU A 115 12.27 15.68 -14.75
N LYS A 116 11.04 15.53 -15.26
CA LYS A 116 10.35 16.55 -16.06
C LYS A 116 8.94 16.80 -15.54
N ASN A 117 8.55 18.08 -15.47
CA ASN A 117 7.20 18.52 -15.07
C ASN A 117 6.73 17.91 -13.73
N ALA A 118 7.61 17.87 -12.71
CA ALA A 118 7.31 17.31 -11.39
C ALA A 118 6.11 17.99 -10.70
N ASP A 119 5.83 19.24 -11.05
CA ASP A 119 4.65 20.00 -10.62
C ASP A 119 3.32 19.35 -11.06
N LYS A 120 3.32 18.52 -12.12
CA LYS A 120 2.13 17.83 -12.63
C LYS A 120 1.83 16.51 -11.93
N VAL A 121 2.72 16.02 -11.06
CA VAL A 121 2.53 14.75 -10.35
C VAL A 121 1.31 14.81 -9.43
N ALA A 122 1.13 15.91 -8.71
CA ALA A 122 -0.01 16.06 -7.81
C ALA A 122 -1.36 16.03 -8.55
N ASP A 123 -1.44 16.64 -9.74
CA ASP A 123 -2.63 16.57 -10.60
C ASP A 123 -2.86 15.14 -11.12
N ALA A 124 -1.80 14.43 -11.50
CA ALA A 124 -1.90 13.02 -11.90
C ALA A 124 -2.46 12.14 -10.78
N LEU A 125 -1.96 12.30 -9.55
CA LEU A 125 -2.44 11.56 -8.37
C LEU A 125 -3.90 11.90 -8.04
N LYS A 126 -4.28 13.18 -8.09
CA LYS A 126 -5.68 13.61 -7.91
C LYS A 126 -6.60 12.99 -8.97
N GLY A 127 -6.15 12.90 -10.22
CA GLY A 127 -6.87 12.23 -11.30
C GLY A 127 -7.11 10.73 -11.07
N LEU A 128 -6.31 10.09 -10.22
CA LEU A 128 -6.48 8.69 -9.79
C LEU A 128 -7.35 8.55 -8.52
N GLY A 129 -7.84 9.67 -7.98
CA GLY A 129 -8.68 9.69 -6.78
C GLY A 129 -7.94 9.85 -5.45
N PHE A 130 -6.63 10.19 -5.47
CA PHE A 130 -5.95 10.63 -4.26
C PHE A 130 -6.50 12.00 -3.81
N LYS A 131 -6.78 12.11 -2.52
CA LYS A 131 -7.20 13.33 -1.84
C LYS A 131 -6.08 13.88 -0.97
N ASP A 132 -6.16 15.16 -0.66
CA ASP A 132 -5.23 15.84 0.26
C ASP A 132 -3.75 15.66 -0.13
N VAL A 133 -3.49 15.69 -1.46
CA VAL A 133 -2.16 15.44 -2.00
C VAL A 133 -1.20 16.55 -1.60
N ALA A 134 -0.16 16.18 -0.84
CA ALA A 134 0.96 17.03 -0.47
C ALA A 134 2.27 16.48 -1.07
N ALA A 135 3.21 17.37 -1.39
CA ALA A 135 4.50 17.01 -1.97
C ALA A 135 5.63 17.55 -1.10
N ASP A 136 6.65 16.73 -0.88
CA ASP A 136 7.90 17.07 -0.20
C ASP A 136 9.08 16.41 -0.92
N GLY A 137 9.67 17.16 -1.86
CA GLY A 137 10.68 16.64 -2.78
C GLY A 137 10.13 15.50 -3.65
N ASP A 138 10.77 14.33 -3.57
CA ASP A 138 10.34 13.10 -4.25
C ASP A 138 9.14 12.41 -3.56
N ASN A 139 8.69 12.88 -2.39
CA ASN A 139 7.60 12.25 -1.63
C ASN A 139 6.26 12.92 -1.91
N TYR A 140 5.24 12.10 -2.19
CA TYR A 140 3.87 12.55 -2.41
C TYR A 140 2.93 11.78 -1.49
N SER A 141 2.29 12.46 -0.54
CA SER A 141 1.35 11.86 0.41
C SER A 141 -0.10 12.19 0.02
N GLY A 142 -1.02 11.26 0.22
CA GLY A 142 -2.45 11.49 0.03
C GLY A 142 -3.32 10.33 0.50
N VAL A 143 -4.63 10.53 0.50
CA VAL A 143 -5.62 9.52 0.91
C VAL A 143 -6.34 8.97 -0.31
N VAL A 144 -6.34 7.65 -0.49
CA VAL A 144 -7.00 6.98 -1.62
C VAL A 144 -7.97 5.91 -1.11
N LYS A 145 -9.26 6.02 -1.45
CA LYS A 145 -10.31 5.08 -0.98
C LYS A 145 -10.53 3.89 -1.89
N THR A 146 -10.31 4.06 -3.19
CA THR A 146 -10.45 2.98 -4.16
C THR A 146 -9.07 2.43 -4.45
N PRO A 147 -8.83 1.12 -4.32
CA PRO A 147 -7.49 0.57 -4.53
C PRO A 147 -6.95 0.92 -5.93
N VAL A 148 -5.81 1.63 -5.99
CA VAL A 148 -5.13 2.01 -7.25
C VAL A 148 -3.87 1.18 -7.44
N ASP A 149 -3.77 0.50 -8.58
CA ASP A 149 -2.57 -0.26 -8.94
C ASP A 149 -1.36 0.64 -9.26
N ILE A 150 -0.15 0.28 -8.79
CA ILE A 150 1.09 1.04 -9.07
C ILE A 150 1.29 1.27 -10.58
N VAL A 151 1.08 0.25 -11.42
CA VAL A 151 1.30 0.39 -12.87
C VAL A 151 0.36 1.45 -13.44
N THR A 152 -0.89 1.47 -12.98
CA THR A 152 -1.86 2.51 -13.34
C THR A 152 -1.41 3.89 -12.85
N LEU A 153 -0.91 3.99 -11.61
CA LEU A 153 -0.36 5.23 -11.06
C LEU A 153 0.80 5.75 -11.90
N LEU A 154 1.79 4.90 -12.13
CA LEU A 154 2.95 5.21 -12.95
C LEU A 154 2.54 5.66 -14.35
N LYS A 155 1.51 5.04 -14.96
CA LYS A 155 1.09 5.37 -16.34
C LYS A 155 0.47 6.73 -16.40
N ALA A 156 -0.36 7.06 -15.41
CA ALA A 156 -0.97 8.37 -15.29
C ALA A 156 0.09 9.46 -15.03
N VAL A 157 1.04 9.20 -14.12
CA VAL A 157 2.13 10.13 -13.81
C VAL A 157 3.02 10.33 -15.03
N ALA A 158 3.50 9.27 -15.68
CA ALA A 158 4.32 9.35 -16.89
C ALA A 158 3.61 10.14 -18.00
N LYS A 159 2.32 9.85 -18.25
CA LYS A 159 1.51 10.56 -19.25
C LYS A 159 1.38 12.05 -18.95
N LYS A 160 1.15 12.43 -17.69
CA LYS A 160 0.96 13.83 -17.28
C LYS A 160 2.28 14.61 -17.25
N THR A 161 3.34 13.95 -16.82
CA THR A 161 4.68 14.55 -16.66
C THR A 161 5.49 14.54 -17.96
N GLY A 162 5.06 13.77 -18.97
CA GLY A 162 5.77 13.65 -20.24
C GLY A 162 7.07 12.85 -20.13
N ASN A 163 7.19 12.02 -19.09
CA ASN A 163 8.31 11.09 -18.94
C ASN A 163 8.00 9.79 -19.69
N ASP A 164 9.01 9.23 -20.36
CA ASP A 164 8.94 7.85 -20.82
C ASP A 164 8.79 6.94 -19.60
N TYR A 165 8.03 5.85 -19.74
CA TYR A 165 7.75 4.89 -18.68
C TYR A 165 8.99 4.13 -18.14
N LYS A 166 10.20 4.63 -18.42
CA LYS A 166 11.43 4.04 -17.91
C LYS A 166 11.34 4.00 -16.38
N LEU A 167 11.68 2.83 -15.85
CA LEU A 167 11.32 2.23 -14.56
C LEU A 167 11.62 3.03 -13.28
N GLU A 168 12.15 4.25 -13.36
CA GLU A 168 12.67 4.98 -12.21
C GLU A 168 11.63 5.88 -11.51
N ILE A 169 10.40 5.92 -12.04
CA ILE A 169 9.37 6.83 -11.50
C ILE A 169 8.88 6.41 -10.12
N PHE A 170 8.99 5.15 -9.68
CA PHE A 170 8.50 4.71 -8.35
C PHE A 170 9.61 4.02 -7.54
N LYS A 171 9.98 4.65 -6.41
CA LYS A 171 11.01 4.16 -5.48
C LYS A 171 10.41 3.30 -4.37
N ASP A 172 9.37 3.78 -3.68
CA ASP A 172 8.71 3.06 -2.60
C ASP A 172 7.29 3.60 -2.31
N ALA A 173 6.51 2.85 -1.52
CA ALA A 173 5.28 3.32 -0.90
C ALA A 173 5.27 3.02 0.60
N ALA A 174 4.69 3.93 1.39
CA ALA A 174 4.48 3.79 2.82
C ALA A 174 3.01 4.05 3.16
N TRP A 175 2.45 3.22 4.04
CA TRP A 175 1.11 3.43 4.59
C TRP A 175 1.21 3.93 6.02
N HIS A 176 0.35 4.90 6.35
CA HIS A 176 0.37 5.54 7.65
C HIS A 176 -0.95 5.26 8.38
N ALA A 177 -0.84 4.71 9.58
CA ALA A 177 -1.96 4.64 10.49
C ALA A 177 -2.16 6.00 11.18
N PRO A 178 -3.41 6.42 11.44
CA PRO A 178 -3.65 7.57 12.30
C PRO A 178 -3.03 7.32 13.68
N ALA A 179 -2.47 8.36 14.30
CA ALA A 179 -1.95 8.27 15.66
C ALA A 179 -3.07 7.91 16.64
N ALA A 180 -2.75 7.16 17.71
CA ALA A 180 -3.65 7.03 18.84
C ALA A 180 -3.86 8.43 19.47
N LYS A 181 -5.12 8.83 19.65
CA LYS A 181 -5.49 10.04 20.38
C LYS A 181 -5.48 9.78 21.88
#